data_AF-A0A623NBZ1-F1
#
_entry.id   AF-A0A623NBZ1-F1
#
_cell.length_a   1.000
_cell.length_b   1.000
_cell.length_c   1.000
_cell.angle_alpha   90.00
_cell.angle_beta   90.00
_cell.angle_gamma   90.00
#
_symmetry.space_group_name_H-M   'P 1'
#
loop_
_entity.id
_entity.type
_entity.pdbx_description
1 polymer ?
#
loop_
_entity_poly.entity_id
_entity_poly.type
_entity_poly.pdbx_seq_one_letter_code
_entity_poly.pdbx_strand_id
1 'polypeptide(L)'
;MQTENKKQHTSQLRHRYSMLNWRIHANLAEEHFETVVRQAEESHYPEKLYVQRNDSHRQIQLSAGSHPIGELEEVYDASGTRISRRFPTEKGASLVISQHANGSVAIFLYPYASDKMKMKVPLITWAIYSEPTRLTEAVLHSVTRDFFIYMRVSSAIARESFSDRLRIQFLDIKARKYDDKGSIMKIIFSHWSLLALGAAGSIASLWSVYK
;
A
#
# COMPACT_ATOMS: atom_id res chain seq x y z
N MET A 1 18.90 36.48 -9.84
CA MET A 1 19.79 35.82 -8.85
C MET A 1 19.25 35.88 -7.42
N GLN A 2 18.86 37.06 -6.90
CA GLN A 2 18.29 37.20 -5.55
C GLN A 2 17.02 36.35 -5.29
N THR A 3 16.11 36.28 -6.27
CA THR A 3 14.88 35.47 -6.18
C THR A 3 15.16 33.97 -6.08
N GLU A 4 16.14 33.47 -6.84
CA GLU A 4 16.54 32.05 -6.80
C GLU A 4 17.26 31.71 -5.49
N ASN A 5 18.10 32.60 -4.97
CA ASN A 5 18.73 32.43 -3.65
C ASN A 5 17.68 32.35 -2.53
N LYS A 6 16.62 33.16 -2.59
CA LYS A 6 15.51 33.11 -1.62
C LYS A 6 14.77 31.77 -1.69
N LYS A 7 14.46 31.28 -2.91
CA LYS A 7 13.82 29.97 -3.11
C LYS A 7 14.69 28.83 -2.58
N GLN A 8 15.99 28.86 -2.87
CA GLN A 8 16.94 27.83 -2.41
C GLN A 8 17.01 27.79 -0.89
N HIS A 9 17.10 28.95 -0.23
CA HIS A 9 17.10 29.04 1.23
C HIS A 9 15.81 28.48 1.84
N THR A 10 14.65 28.84 1.30
CA THR A 10 13.36 28.28 1.75
C THR A 10 13.29 26.77 1.55
N SER A 11 13.82 26.25 0.45
CA SER A 11 13.89 24.80 0.18
C SER A 11 14.75 24.07 1.22
N GLN A 12 15.94 24.61 1.53
CA GLN A 12 16.83 24.06 2.55
C GLN A 12 16.20 24.08 3.95
N LEU A 13 15.50 25.15 4.31
CA LEU A 13 14.78 25.22 5.58
C LEU A 13 13.67 24.17 5.69
N ARG A 14 12.87 23.98 4.63
CA ARG A 14 11.82 22.96 4.59
C ARG A 14 12.40 21.54 4.68
N HIS A 15 13.49 21.28 3.97
CA HIS A 15 14.21 20.02 4.05
C HIS A 15 14.67 19.75 5.48
N ARG A 16 15.39 20.70 6.09
CA ARG A 16 15.88 20.58 7.46
C ARG A 16 14.75 20.34 8.46
N TYR A 17 13.65 21.09 8.35
CA TYR A 17 12.46 20.91 9.19
C TYR A 17 11.86 19.51 9.05
N SER A 18 11.72 19.03 7.81
CA SER A 18 11.19 17.69 7.53
C SER A 18 12.08 16.59 8.11
N MET A 19 13.40 16.73 7.99
CA MET A 19 14.36 15.77 8.54
C MET A 19 14.32 15.72 10.08
N LEU A 20 14.21 16.88 10.74
CA LEU A 20 14.17 16.96 12.20
C LEU A 20 12.87 16.41 12.78
N ASN A 21 11.74 16.65 12.12
CA ASN A 21 10.43 16.26 12.65
C ASN A 21 10.05 14.81 12.39
N TRP A 22 10.82 14.08 11.59
CA TRP A 22 10.56 12.67 11.32
C TRP A 22 10.35 11.85 12.59
N ARG A 23 11.21 12.06 13.60
CA ARG A 23 11.13 11.30 14.86
C ARG A 23 9.77 11.46 15.55
N ILE A 24 9.18 12.66 15.50
CA ILE A 24 7.87 12.94 16.11
C ILE A 24 6.79 12.12 15.39
N HIS A 25 6.79 12.15 14.06
CA HIS A 25 5.79 11.42 13.26
C HIS A 25 6.01 9.91 13.24
N ALA A 26 7.26 9.45 13.37
CA ALA A 26 7.59 8.05 13.55
C ALA A 26 7.05 7.53 14.90
N ASN A 27 7.21 8.29 15.99
CA ASN A 27 6.64 7.94 17.29
C ASN A 27 5.09 7.86 17.22
N LEU A 28 4.45 8.83 16.53
CA LEU A 28 2.99 8.81 16.35
C LEU A 28 2.52 7.55 15.60
N ALA A 29 3.23 7.17 14.53
CA ALA A 29 2.92 5.95 13.79
C ALA A 29 3.18 4.68 14.64
N GLU A 30 4.21 4.68 15.47
CA GLU A 30 4.55 3.57 16.37
C GLU A 30 3.45 3.33 17.38
N GLU A 31 3.04 4.37 18.10
CA GLU A 31 1.97 4.32 19.09
C GLU A 31 0.64 3.85 18.47
N HIS A 32 0.33 4.34 17.27
CA HIS A 32 -0.84 3.89 16.52
C HIS A 32 -0.73 2.40 16.16
N PHE A 33 0.40 1.93 15.65
CA PHE A 33 0.59 0.52 15.30
C PHE A 33 0.60 -0.40 16.51
N GLU A 34 1.22 -0.01 17.62
CA GLU A 34 1.18 -0.76 18.88
C GLU A 34 -0.26 -0.86 19.41
N THR A 35 -1.05 0.19 19.27
CA THR A 35 -2.48 0.16 19.59
C THR A 35 -3.23 -0.82 18.71
N VAL A 36 -2.94 -0.86 17.41
CA VAL A 36 -3.53 -1.83 16.47
C VAL A 36 -3.15 -3.27 16.86
N VAL A 37 -1.90 -3.52 17.23
CA VAL A 37 -1.44 -4.85 17.67
C VAL A 37 -2.21 -5.28 18.91
N ARG A 38 -2.29 -4.43 19.94
CA ARG A 38 -3.01 -4.73 21.19
C ARG A 38 -4.50 -4.98 20.94
N GLN A 39 -5.15 -4.16 20.10
CA GLN A 39 -6.56 -4.38 19.72
C GLN A 39 -6.77 -5.70 18.97
N ALA A 40 -5.83 -6.08 18.11
CA ALA A 40 -5.87 -7.36 17.41
C ALA A 40 -5.72 -8.54 18.39
N GLU A 41 -4.85 -8.44 19.39
CA GLU A 41 -4.69 -9.44 20.43
C GLU A 41 -5.95 -9.57 21.31
N GLU A 42 -6.50 -8.45 21.79
CA GLU A 42 -7.73 -8.41 22.60
C GLU A 42 -8.94 -9.01 21.86
N SER A 43 -9.04 -8.76 20.56
CA SER A 43 -10.11 -9.29 19.70
C SER A 43 -9.86 -10.72 19.19
N HIS A 44 -8.77 -11.37 19.62
CA HIS A 44 -8.38 -12.71 19.17
C HIS A 44 -8.25 -12.80 17.63
N TYR A 45 -7.71 -11.75 17.01
CA TYR A 45 -7.42 -11.73 15.59
C TYR A 45 -6.45 -12.88 15.25
N PRO A 46 -6.69 -13.64 14.16
CA PRO A 46 -5.98 -14.90 13.91
C PRO A 46 -4.50 -14.73 13.55
N GLU A 47 -4.08 -13.54 13.12
CA GLU A 47 -2.69 -13.26 12.74
C GLU A 47 -1.92 -12.58 13.86
N LYS A 48 -0.66 -12.97 14.04
CA LYS A 48 0.24 -12.29 14.97
C LYS A 48 0.81 -11.05 14.30
N LEU A 49 0.35 -9.88 14.73
CA LEU A 49 0.87 -8.60 14.26
C LEU A 49 2.07 -8.16 15.10
N TYR A 50 3.00 -7.42 14.50
CA TYR A 50 4.12 -6.83 15.23
C TYR A 50 4.61 -5.54 14.56
N VAL A 51 5.21 -4.67 15.37
CA VAL A 51 5.77 -3.39 14.93
C VAL A 51 7.30 -3.51 14.86
N GLN A 52 7.90 -2.93 13.82
CA GLN A 52 9.36 -2.80 13.72
C GLN A 52 9.72 -1.38 13.33
N ARG A 53 10.68 -0.81 14.06
CA ARG A 53 11.23 0.50 13.82
C ARG A 53 12.71 0.40 13.48
N ASN A 54 13.12 1.12 12.45
CA ASN A 54 14.50 1.24 12.04
C ASN A 54 14.85 2.72 11.81
N ASP A 55 15.45 3.34 12.82
CA ASP A 55 15.82 4.76 12.77
C ASP A 55 16.93 5.04 11.74
N SER A 56 17.85 4.11 11.52
CA SER A 56 18.91 4.23 10.52
C SER A 56 18.35 4.35 9.10
N HIS A 57 17.26 3.63 8.82
CA HIS A 57 16.54 3.69 7.55
C HIS A 57 15.34 4.64 7.57
N ARG A 58 15.12 5.36 8.68
CA ARG A 58 13.95 6.22 8.92
C ARG A 58 12.66 5.54 8.48
N GLN A 59 12.45 4.36 9.02
CA GLN A 59 11.36 3.48 8.63
C GLN A 59 10.65 2.95 9.88
N ILE A 60 9.34 2.84 9.75
CA ILE A 60 8.50 2.11 10.70
C ILE A 60 7.52 1.23 9.93
N GLN A 61 7.25 0.04 10.45
CA GLN A 61 6.35 -0.90 9.80
C GLN A 61 5.50 -1.68 10.79
N LEU A 62 4.25 -1.94 10.38
CA LEU A 62 3.35 -2.93 10.96
C LEU A 62 3.38 -4.16 10.04
N SER A 63 3.68 -5.33 10.59
CA SER A 63 3.82 -6.56 9.80
C SER A 63 2.96 -7.67 10.35
N ALA A 64 2.50 -8.53 9.44
CA ALA A 64 1.88 -9.79 9.77
C ALA A 64 2.95 -10.87 10.00
N GLY A 65 2.62 -11.83 10.85
CA GLY A 65 3.38 -13.03 11.07
C GLY A 65 3.33 -13.98 9.88
N SER A 66 3.70 -15.22 10.16
CA SER A 66 3.61 -16.32 9.21
C SER A 66 2.67 -17.38 9.75
N HIS A 67 1.77 -17.87 8.91
CA HIS A 67 0.87 -18.96 9.26
C HIS A 67 0.84 -20.03 8.15
N PRO A 68 0.62 -21.31 8.52
CA PRO A 68 0.49 -22.38 7.54
C PRO A 68 -0.83 -22.25 6.77
N ILE A 69 -0.79 -22.59 5.49
CA ILE A 69 -1.93 -22.56 4.58
C ILE A 69 -2.14 -23.95 3.94
N GLY A 70 -3.19 -24.63 4.36
CA GLY A 70 -3.59 -25.95 3.84
C GLY A 70 -2.82 -27.13 4.46
N GLU A 71 -2.85 -28.26 3.74
CA GLU A 71 -2.35 -29.54 4.22
C GLU A 71 -0.82 -29.69 4.10
N LEU A 72 -0.27 -30.66 4.83
CA LEU A 72 1.14 -31.00 4.83
C LEU A 72 1.56 -31.55 3.45
N GLU A 73 2.50 -30.88 2.80
CA GLU A 73 3.03 -31.30 1.50
C GLU A 73 4.30 -32.14 1.69
N GLU A 74 4.38 -33.26 0.98
CA GLU A 74 5.60 -34.05 0.88
C GLU A 74 6.48 -33.48 -0.24
N VAL A 75 7.76 -33.24 0.06
CA VAL A 75 8.75 -32.71 -0.87
C VAL A 75 9.59 -33.87 -1.38
N TYR A 76 9.68 -33.99 -2.69
CA TYR A 76 10.41 -35.04 -3.40
C TYR A 76 11.60 -34.44 -4.15
N ASP A 77 12.69 -35.18 -4.25
CA ASP A 77 13.81 -34.79 -5.11
C ASP A 77 13.53 -35.11 -6.59
N ALA A 78 14.47 -34.74 -7.46
CA ALA A 78 14.38 -35.03 -8.88
C ALA A 78 14.39 -36.54 -9.21
N SER A 79 14.80 -37.40 -8.26
CA SER A 79 14.76 -38.86 -8.40
C SER A 79 13.43 -39.48 -7.92
N GLY A 80 12.51 -38.68 -7.38
CA GLY A 80 11.25 -39.14 -6.80
C GLY A 80 11.36 -39.65 -5.37
N THR A 81 12.50 -39.44 -4.71
CA THR A 81 12.70 -39.83 -3.30
C THR A 81 12.17 -38.72 -2.39
N ARG A 82 11.37 -39.09 -1.39
CA ARG A 82 10.84 -38.13 -0.40
C ARG A 82 11.97 -37.61 0.49
N ILE A 83 12.20 -36.30 0.44
CA ILE A 83 13.29 -35.64 1.17
C ILE A 83 12.78 -34.97 2.44
N SER A 84 11.57 -34.40 2.42
CA SER A 84 11.03 -33.67 3.57
C SER A 84 9.52 -33.54 3.53
N ARG A 85 8.95 -32.96 4.58
CA ARG A 85 7.56 -32.53 4.64
C ARG A 85 7.52 -31.07 5.07
N ARG A 86 6.66 -30.27 4.44
CA ARG A 86 6.50 -28.85 4.79
C ARG A 86 5.04 -28.46 4.76
N PHE A 87 4.63 -27.59 5.67
CA PHE A 87 3.39 -26.85 5.50
C PHE A 87 3.65 -25.71 4.51
N PRO A 88 2.81 -25.51 3.50
CA PRO A 88 2.84 -24.27 2.73
C PRO A 88 2.50 -23.13 3.68
N THR A 89 3.13 -21.96 3.53
CA THR A 89 2.96 -20.85 4.48
C THR A 89 2.65 -19.55 3.77
N GLU A 90 1.84 -18.72 4.41
CA GLU A 90 1.66 -17.31 4.09
C GLU A 90 2.51 -16.45 5.00
N LYS A 91 3.19 -15.45 4.42
CA LYS A 91 4.00 -14.48 5.15
C LYS A 91 4.24 -13.21 4.35
N GLY A 92 4.78 -12.19 4.99
CA GLY A 92 5.37 -11.02 4.32
C GLY A 92 4.43 -9.84 4.10
N ALA A 93 3.16 -9.93 4.51
CA ALA A 93 2.28 -8.78 4.49
C ALA A 93 2.78 -7.70 5.47
N SER A 94 2.93 -6.47 4.98
CA SER A 94 3.41 -5.35 5.80
C SER A 94 2.91 -4.00 5.30
N LEU A 95 2.69 -3.09 6.25
CA LEU A 95 2.47 -1.67 6.04
C LEU A 95 3.75 -0.94 6.44
N VAL A 96 4.39 -0.26 5.49
CA VAL A 96 5.69 0.40 5.70
C VAL A 96 5.55 1.89 5.49
N ILE A 97 6.04 2.68 6.44
CA ILE A 97 6.18 4.13 6.33
C ILE A 97 7.67 4.46 6.39
N SER A 98 8.19 5.15 5.38
CA SER A 98 9.62 5.48 5.29
C SER A 98 9.85 6.93 4.85
N GLN A 99 10.83 7.60 5.46
CA GLN A 99 11.27 8.92 5.06
C GLN A 99 12.51 8.87 4.16
N HIS A 100 12.35 9.41 2.96
CA HIS A 100 13.42 9.58 2.00
C HIS A 100 14.39 10.71 2.40
N ALA A 101 15.60 10.72 1.82
CA ALA A 101 16.66 11.68 2.16
C ALA A 101 16.31 13.16 1.85
N ASN A 102 15.34 13.40 0.97
CA ASN A 102 14.80 14.74 0.68
C ASN A 102 13.70 15.19 1.67
N GLY A 103 13.40 14.41 2.71
CA GLY A 103 12.38 14.71 3.71
C GLY A 103 10.97 14.23 3.38
N SER A 104 10.72 13.74 2.16
CA SER A 104 9.42 13.18 1.77
C SER A 104 9.15 11.85 2.48
N VAL A 105 7.88 11.56 2.77
CA VAL A 105 7.44 10.32 3.42
C VAL A 105 6.62 9.50 2.44
N ALA A 106 7.00 8.23 2.26
CA ALA A 106 6.28 7.28 1.44
C ALA A 106 5.61 6.22 2.32
N ILE A 107 4.43 5.76 1.89
CA ILE A 107 3.65 4.72 2.55
C ILE A 107 3.38 3.60 1.56
N PHE A 108 3.76 2.39 1.94
CA PHE A 108 3.71 1.19 1.12
C PHE A 108 2.89 0.10 1.78
N LEU A 109 2.13 -0.63 0.96
CA LEU A 109 1.42 -1.84 1.37
C LEU A 109 1.97 -3.04 0.61
N TYR A 110 2.42 -4.04 1.35
CA TYR A 110 2.86 -5.32 0.84
C TYR A 110 1.79 -6.39 1.15
N PRO A 111 1.39 -7.20 0.14
CA PRO A 111 0.47 -8.30 0.33
C PRO A 111 1.16 -9.49 1.00
N TYR A 112 0.38 -10.49 1.39
CA TYR A 112 0.95 -11.81 1.64
C TYR A 112 1.58 -12.38 0.37
N ALA A 113 2.71 -13.06 0.57
CA ALA A 113 3.28 -13.98 -0.39
C ALA A 113 3.01 -15.40 0.08
N SER A 114 2.53 -16.25 -0.82
CA SER A 114 2.30 -17.66 -0.54
C SER A 114 2.82 -18.53 -1.67
N ASP A 115 3.14 -19.78 -1.34
CA ASP A 115 3.59 -20.76 -2.33
C ASP A 115 2.46 -21.15 -3.30
N LYS A 116 1.20 -20.98 -2.87
CA LYS A 116 0.00 -21.37 -3.62
C LYS A 116 -0.60 -20.22 -4.42
N MET A 117 -0.34 -18.97 -4.03
CA MET A 117 -0.93 -17.79 -4.64
C MET A 117 0.13 -16.70 -4.82
N LYS A 118 0.33 -16.30 -6.08
CA LYS A 118 1.12 -15.11 -6.42
C LYS A 118 0.18 -13.96 -6.78
N MET A 119 0.23 -12.91 -5.98
CA MET A 119 -0.50 -11.68 -6.29
C MET A 119 0.07 -11.01 -7.54
N LYS A 120 -0.82 -10.55 -8.43
CA LYS A 120 -0.43 -9.76 -9.62
C LYS A 120 0.12 -8.39 -9.25
N VAL A 121 -0.34 -7.82 -8.13
CA VAL A 121 0.14 -6.56 -7.57
C VAL A 121 1.01 -6.93 -6.37
N PRO A 122 2.34 -6.80 -6.46
CA PRO A 122 3.26 -7.20 -5.39
C PRO A 122 3.48 -6.09 -4.34
N LEU A 123 3.10 -4.84 -4.65
CA LEU A 123 3.33 -3.67 -3.83
C LEU A 123 2.35 -2.57 -4.25
N ILE A 124 1.76 -1.87 -3.28
CA ILE A 124 0.96 -0.67 -3.54
C ILE A 124 1.61 0.52 -2.83
N THR A 125 2.01 1.53 -3.62
CA THR A 125 2.37 2.86 -3.09
C THR A 125 1.10 3.62 -2.73
N TRP A 126 0.73 3.62 -1.45
CA TRP A 126 -0.53 4.19 -0.97
C TRP A 126 -0.53 5.73 -1.04
N ALA A 127 0.58 6.35 -0.61
CA ALA A 127 0.83 7.77 -0.75
C ALA A 127 2.33 8.13 -0.68
N ILE A 128 2.67 9.27 -1.28
CA ILE A 128 3.94 9.97 -1.08
C ILE A 128 3.59 11.40 -0.66
N TYR A 129 4.04 11.80 0.52
CA TYR A 129 3.90 13.15 1.07
C TYR A 129 5.23 13.90 0.97
N SER A 130 5.17 15.18 0.64
CA SER A 130 6.36 16.03 0.56
C SER A 130 7.05 16.26 1.91
N GLU A 131 6.33 16.06 3.01
CA GLU A 131 6.78 16.35 4.37
C GLU A 131 6.07 15.44 5.40
N PRO A 132 6.69 15.18 6.57
CA PRO A 132 6.12 14.28 7.58
C PRO A 132 4.84 14.77 8.26
N THR A 133 4.59 16.09 8.29
CA THR A 133 3.42 16.69 8.95
C THR A 133 2.09 16.24 8.35
N ARG A 134 2.11 15.66 7.16
CA ARG A 134 0.95 15.03 6.51
C ARG A 134 0.59 13.66 7.08
N LEU A 135 1.46 13.05 7.88
CA LEU A 135 1.20 11.81 8.58
C LEU A 135 0.37 12.08 9.85
N THR A 136 -0.94 12.18 9.67
CA THR A 136 -1.91 12.41 10.75
C THR A 136 -2.54 11.10 11.20
N GLU A 137 -3.20 11.09 12.36
CA GLU A 137 -3.99 9.94 12.84
C GLU A 137 -5.02 9.47 11.80
N ALA A 138 -5.74 10.40 11.16
CA ALA A 138 -6.70 10.06 10.11
C ALA A 138 -6.07 9.31 8.93
N VAL A 139 -4.83 9.68 8.57
CA VAL A 139 -4.05 8.98 7.54
C VAL A 139 -3.66 7.59 8.03
N LEU A 140 -3.16 7.47 9.27
CA LEU A 140 -2.76 6.20 9.88
C LEU A 140 -3.94 5.23 9.97
N HIS A 141 -5.11 5.68 10.44
CA HIS A 141 -6.35 4.90 10.44
C HIS A 141 -6.74 4.45 9.03
N SER A 142 -6.71 5.36 8.06
CA SER A 142 -7.11 5.07 6.68
C SER A 142 -6.20 4.02 6.02
N VAL A 143 -4.88 4.16 6.18
CA VAL A 143 -3.94 3.22 5.60
C VAL A 143 -3.94 1.88 6.33
N THR A 144 -4.11 1.87 7.65
CA THR A 144 -4.22 0.62 8.42
C THR A 144 -5.46 -0.18 7.97
N ARG A 145 -6.59 0.49 7.74
CA ARG A 145 -7.79 -0.15 7.18
C ARG A 145 -7.50 -0.77 5.81
N ASP A 146 -6.87 -0.01 4.92
CA ASP A 146 -6.53 -0.49 3.58
C ASP A 146 -5.51 -1.64 3.63
N PHE A 147 -4.60 -1.64 4.60
CA PHE A 147 -3.66 -2.74 4.86
C PHE A 147 -4.40 -4.05 5.20
N PHE A 148 -5.34 -4.02 6.15
CA PHE A 148 -6.14 -5.21 6.49
C PHE A 148 -7.01 -5.71 5.33
N ILE A 149 -7.57 -4.79 4.53
CA ILE A 149 -8.29 -5.16 3.30
C ILE A 149 -7.34 -5.89 2.34
N TYR A 150 -6.11 -5.38 2.18
CA TYR A 150 -5.15 -5.99 1.26
C TYR A 150 -4.65 -7.35 1.76
N MET A 151 -4.43 -7.50 3.07
CA MET A 151 -4.16 -8.79 3.72
C MET A 151 -5.26 -9.79 3.39
N ARG A 152 -6.52 -9.41 3.54
CA ARG A 152 -7.66 -10.29 3.23
C ARG A 152 -7.71 -10.69 1.75
N VAL A 153 -7.49 -9.74 0.84
CA VAL A 153 -7.50 -10.00 -0.62
C VAL A 153 -6.30 -10.82 -1.07
N SER A 154 -5.18 -10.77 -0.34
CA SER A 154 -3.95 -11.49 -0.69
C SER A 154 -3.73 -12.79 0.08
N SER A 155 -4.64 -13.16 0.98
CA SER A 155 -4.57 -14.44 1.70
C SER A 155 -5.30 -15.53 0.93
N ALA A 156 -4.73 -16.74 0.90
CA ALA A 156 -5.29 -17.93 0.27
C ALA A 156 -6.36 -18.60 1.14
N ILE A 157 -6.41 -18.29 2.44
CA ILE A 157 -7.39 -18.84 3.37
C ILE A 157 -8.53 -17.87 3.69
N ALA A 158 -8.28 -16.56 3.57
CA ALA A 158 -9.33 -15.57 3.77
C ALA A 158 -10.21 -15.46 2.54
N ARG A 159 -11.52 -15.28 2.74
CA ARG A 159 -12.45 -15.01 1.65
C ARG A 159 -12.59 -13.49 1.48
N GLU A 160 -12.18 -12.95 0.34
CA GLU A 160 -12.40 -11.55 0.05
C GLU A 160 -13.84 -11.23 -0.35
N SER A 161 -14.28 -10.00 -0.06
CA SER A 161 -15.53 -9.46 -0.60
C SER A 161 -15.29 -8.77 -1.95
N PHE A 162 -16.34 -8.61 -2.75
CA PHE A 162 -16.25 -7.85 -4.01
C PHE A 162 -15.82 -6.39 -3.77
N SER A 163 -16.29 -5.77 -2.69
CA SER A 163 -15.88 -4.43 -2.27
C SER A 163 -14.40 -4.34 -1.92
N ASP A 164 -13.84 -5.35 -1.27
CA ASP A 164 -12.41 -5.39 -0.94
C ASP A 164 -11.57 -5.42 -2.22
N ARG A 165 -11.96 -6.26 -3.18
CA ARG A 165 -11.29 -6.34 -4.48
C ARG A 165 -11.35 -5.02 -5.25
N LEU A 166 -12.50 -4.37 -5.29
CA LEU A 166 -12.64 -3.04 -5.90
C LEU A 166 -11.76 -2.00 -5.20
N ARG A 167 -11.69 -2.04 -3.86
CA ARG A 167 -10.84 -1.13 -3.09
C ARG A 167 -9.37 -1.30 -3.44
N ILE A 168 -8.87 -2.53 -3.52
CA ILE A 168 -7.48 -2.81 -3.89
C ILE A 168 -7.19 -2.42 -5.33
N GLN A 169 -8.12 -2.68 -6.27
CA GLN A 169 -7.97 -2.21 -7.65
C GLN A 169 -7.92 -0.68 -7.75
N PHE A 170 -8.77 0.02 -7.01
CA PHE A 170 -8.73 1.48 -6.93
C PHE A 170 -7.38 1.98 -6.39
N LEU A 171 -6.86 1.34 -5.34
CA LEU A 171 -5.56 1.70 -4.77
C LEU A 171 -4.40 1.41 -5.73
N ASP A 172 -4.42 0.31 -6.47
CA ASP A 172 -3.44 0.02 -7.53
C ASP A 172 -3.48 1.09 -8.62
N ILE A 173 -4.67 1.44 -9.13
CA ILE A 173 -4.83 2.51 -10.12
C ILE A 173 -4.30 3.85 -9.57
N LYS A 174 -4.62 4.19 -8.32
CA LYS A 174 -4.12 5.39 -7.66
C LYS A 174 -2.59 5.35 -7.51
N ALA A 175 -1.99 4.19 -7.22
CA ALA A 175 -0.55 4.04 -7.02
C ALA A 175 0.24 4.28 -8.31
N ARG A 176 -0.32 3.97 -9.47
CA ARG A 176 0.31 4.20 -10.80
C ARG A 176 0.71 5.65 -11.07
N LYS A 177 0.18 6.64 -10.33
CA LYS A 177 0.63 8.03 -10.43
C LYS A 177 2.05 8.25 -9.89
N TYR A 178 2.58 7.28 -9.16
CA TYR A 178 3.92 7.30 -8.57
C TYR A 178 4.91 6.40 -9.31
N ASP A 179 4.46 5.59 -10.27
CA ASP A 179 5.34 4.79 -11.12
C ASP A 179 5.92 5.63 -12.25
N ASP A 180 7.25 5.61 -12.39
CA ASP A 180 8.01 6.29 -13.45
C ASP A 180 7.69 5.74 -14.86
N LYS A 181 7.06 4.56 -14.93
CA LYS A 181 6.48 3.99 -16.17
C LYS A 181 5.14 4.67 -16.47
N GLY A 182 5.25 5.94 -16.85
CA GLY A 182 4.11 6.80 -17.13
C GLY A 182 3.12 6.23 -18.13
N SER A 183 1.90 6.77 -18.05
CA SER A 183 0.98 6.89 -19.18
C SER A 183 0.03 5.73 -19.50
N ILE A 184 -0.39 4.90 -18.54
CA ILE A 184 -1.67 4.15 -18.73
C ILE A 184 -2.86 4.99 -18.27
N MET A 185 -2.73 5.77 -17.20
CA MET A 185 -3.81 6.66 -16.75
C MET A 185 -4.16 7.75 -17.78
N LYS A 186 -3.17 8.27 -18.54
CA LYS A 186 -3.42 9.18 -19.67
C LYS A 186 -4.21 8.51 -20.81
N ILE A 187 -3.98 7.21 -21.05
CA ILE A 187 -4.68 6.43 -22.09
C ILE A 187 -6.11 6.06 -21.64
N ILE A 188 -6.29 5.67 -20.38
CA ILE A 188 -7.61 5.35 -19.82
C ILE A 188 -8.47 6.62 -19.73
N PHE A 189 -7.93 7.73 -19.23
CA PHE A 189 -8.66 9.00 -19.20
C PHE A 189 -8.93 9.56 -20.61
N SER A 190 -8.03 9.38 -21.58
CA SER A 190 -8.30 9.82 -22.96
C SER A 190 -9.42 9.00 -23.62
N HIS A 191 -9.45 7.68 -23.42
CA HIS A 191 -10.48 6.82 -24.01
C HIS A 191 -11.84 7.00 -23.34
N TRP A 192 -11.89 7.16 -22.01
CA TRP A 192 -13.14 7.43 -21.31
C TRP A 192 -13.69 8.82 -21.62
N SER A 193 -12.83 9.84 -21.83
CA SER A 193 -13.31 11.14 -22.31
C SER A 193 -13.89 11.06 -23.73
N LEU A 194 -13.31 10.24 -24.62
CA LEU A 194 -13.81 10.02 -25.98
C LEU A 194 -15.14 9.26 -25.98
N LEU A 195 -15.29 8.24 -25.14
CA LEU A 195 -16.55 7.51 -24.97
C LEU A 195 -17.64 8.36 -24.31
N ALA A 196 -17.29 9.19 -23.31
CA ALA A 196 -18.24 10.10 -22.68
C ALA A 196 -18.69 11.22 -23.64
N LEU A 197 -17.78 11.77 -24.45
CA LEU A 197 -18.11 12.73 -25.51
C LEU A 197 -18.96 12.09 -26.62
N GLY A 198 -18.64 10.86 -27.01
CA GLY A 198 -19.43 10.08 -27.96
C GLY A 198 -20.85 9.81 -27.46
N ALA A 199 -21.00 9.37 -26.21
CA ALA A 199 -22.30 9.14 -25.59
C ALA A 199 -23.12 10.43 -25.45
N ALA A 200 -22.50 11.55 -25.05
CA ALA A 200 -23.15 12.85 -24.98
C ALA A 200 -23.60 13.34 -26.38
N GLY A 201 -22.76 13.14 -27.41
CA GLY A 201 -23.11 13.46 -28.81
C GLY A 201 -24.26 12.61 -29.35
N SER A 202 -24.28 11.30 -29.04
CA SER A 202 -25.37 10.41 -29.44
C SER A 202 -26.69 10.78 -28.76
N ILE A 203 -26.67 11.13 -27.47
CA ILE A 203 -27.86 11.60 -26.74
C ILE A 203 -28.35 12.95 -27.31
N ALA A 204 -27.44 13.88 -27.61
CA ALA A 204 -27.79 15.16 -28.22
C ALA A 204 -28.39 15.00 -29.64
N SER A 205 -27.87 14.06 -30.43
CA SER A 205 -28.42 13.77 -31.77
C SER A 205 -29.83 13.16 -31.71
N LEU A 206 -30.10 12.28 -30.74
CA LEU A 206 -31.45 11.74 -30.51
C LEU A 206 -32.42 12.84 -30.05
N TRP A 207 -31.95 13.76 -29.22
CA TRP A 207 -32.76 14.89 -28.76
C TRP A 207 -33.05 15.92 -29.85
N SER A 208 -32.12 16.11 -30.80
CA SER A 208 -32.30 16.99 -31.97
C SER A 208 -33.27 16.44 -33.02
N VAL A 209 -33.49 15.12 -33.06
CA VAL A 209 -34.43 14.48 -33.99
C VAL A 209 -35.86 14.46 -33.44
N TYR A 210 -36.02 14.60 -32.12
CA TYR A 210 -37.31 14.60 -31.42
C TYR A 210 -37.88 16.00 -31.13
N LYS A 211 -37.29 17.06 -31.70
CA LYS A 211 -37.76 18.45 -31.63
C LYS A 211 -37.99 19.00 -33.03
#